data_AF-A0A1H4DTW9-F1
#
_entry.id   AF-A0A1H4DTW9-F1
#
_cell.length_a   1.000
_cell.length_b   1.000
_cell.length_c   1.000
_cell.angle_alpha   90.00
_cell.angle_beta   90.00
_cell.angle_gamma   90.00
#
_symmetry.space_group_name_H-M   'P 1'
#
loop_
_entity.id
_entity.type
_entity.pdbx_description
1 polymer ?
#
loop_
_entity_poly.entity_id
_entity_poly.type
_entity_poly.pdbx_seq_one_letter_code
_entity_poly.pdbx_strand_id
1 'polypeptide(L)'
;MKKSLKIRYTKKRLRSNLFLGLLWLTLGILGSIFSSQKFMIYSYSGLGILYLCGYFFENYYQYISIENDILILHKLKSKKIKLQDIQQIKNIKGDIILESETHKLKINPDLIKEESLKELKSLLEENTKPSTSI
;
A
#
# COMPACT_ATOMS: atom_id res chain seq x y z
N MET A 1 24.52 -9.73 -7.42
CA MET A 1 23.96 -9.93 -6.07
C MET A 1 22.45 -9.95 -6.16
N LYS A 2 21.78 -10.99 -5.66
CA LYS A 2 20.31 -11.14 -5.72
C LYS A 2 19.69 -10.30 -4.60
N LYS A 3 19.48 -9.01 -4.82
CA LYS A 3 18.96 -8.07 -3.80
C LYS A 3 17.42 -8.22 -3.75
N SER A 4 16.92 -8.99 -2.79
CA SER A 4 15.47 -9.07 -2.52
C SER A 4 15.09 -7.98 -1.53
N LEU A 5 14.49 -6.89 -2.02
CA LEU A 5 14.03 -5.79 -1.17
C LEU A 5 12.53 -5.90 -0.93
N LYS A 6 12.11 -5.75 0.33
CA LYS A 6 10.72 -5.87 0.75
C LYS A 6 10.30 -4.64 1.55
N ILE A 7 9.48 -3.79 0.94
CA ILE A 7 9.00 -2.54 1.52
C ILE A 7 7.60 -2.75 2.10
N ARG A 8 7.46 -2.46 3.40
CA ARG A 8 6.20 -2.60 4.14
C ARG A 8 5.39 -1.30 4.15
N TYR A 9 4.08 -1.46 4.38
CA TYR A 9 3.17 -0.34 4.62
C TYR A 9 3.52 0.47 5.89
N THR A 10 3.11 1.74 5.93
CA THR A 10 3.27 2.58 7.12
C THR A 10 2.47 2.05 8.31
N LYS A 11 3.13 2.00 9.48
CA LYS A 11 2.47 1.63 10.75
C LYS A 11 1.27 2.55 11.08
N LYS A 12 1.27 3.79 10.60
CA LYS A 12 0.19 4.77 10.80
C LYS A 12 -1.12 4.31 10.16
N ARG A 13 -1.08 3.93 8.88
CA ARG A 13 -2.26 3.42 8.14
C ARG A 13 -2.78 2.13 8.75
N LEU A 14 -1.88 1.19 9.10
CA LEU A 14 -2.25 -0.03 9.80
C LEU A 14 -2.98 0.27 11.12
N ARG A 15 -2.44 1.17 11.95
CA ARG A 15 -3.09 1.56 13.22
C ARG A 15 -4.44 2.23 12.99
N SER A 16 -4.60 3.06 11.97
CA SER A 16 -5.88 3.68 11.63
C SER A 16 -6.92 2.64 11.20
N ASN A 17 -6.57 1.70 10.32
CA ASN A 17 -7.48 0.63 9.91
C ASN A 17 -7.87 -0.27 11.10
N LEU A 18 -6.93 -0.58 11.98
CA LEU A 18 -7.21 -1.33 13.21
C LEU A 18 -8.15 -0.57 14.15
N PHE A 19 -7.89 0.72 14.38
CA PHE A 19 -8.70 1.57 15.25
C PHE A 19 -10.12 1.73 14.70
N LEU A 20 -10.27 2.03 13.39
CA LEU A 20 -11.58 2.13 12.75
C LEU A 20 -12.31 0.78 12.79
N GLY A 21 -11.63 -0.32 12.49
CA GLY A 21 -12.23 -1.65 12.54
C GLY A 21 -12.74 -2.01 13.93
N LEU A 22 -11.96 -1.70 14.97
CA LEU A 22 -12.37 -1.91 16.35
C LEU A 22 -13.53 -0.98 16.75
N LEU A 23 -13.49 0.30 16.36
CA LEU A 23 -14.57 1.26 16.62
C LEU A 23 -15.90 0.83 15.98
N TRP A 24 -15.87 0.39 14.72
CA TRP A 24 -17.07 -0.07 14.03
C TRP A 24 -17.60 -1.39 14.62
N LEU A 25 -16.71 -2.31 15.01
CA LEU A 25 -17.12 -3.53 15.70
C LEU A 25 -17.74 -3.25 17.07
N THR A 26 -17.16 -2.36 17.88
CA THR A 26 -17.72 -2.01 19.18
C THR A 26 -19.09 -1.36 19.04
N LEU A 27 -19.29 -0.48 18.05
CA LEU A 27 -20.61 0.07 17.71
C LEU A 27 -21.60 -1.00 17.26
N GLY A 28 -21.16 -1.99 16.47
CA GLY A 28 -21.99 -3.13 16.07
C GLY A 28 -22.42 -3.99 17.27
N ILE A 29 -21.50 -4.26 18.20
CA ILE A 29 -21.78 -5.04 19.43
C ILE A 29 -22.74 -4.27 20.34
N LEU A 30 -22.48 -2.98 20.59
CA LEU A 30 -23.39 -2.13 21.37
C LEU A 30 -24.76 -2.03 20.71
N GLY A 31 -24.81 -1.85 19.39
CA GLY A 31 -26.03 -1.86 18.61
C GLY A 31 -26.83 -3.16 18.81
N SER A 32 -26.15 -4.31 18.91
CA SER A 32 -26.81 -5.59 19.17
C SER A 32 -27.41 -5.72 20.57
N ILE A 33 -26.93 -4.95 21.55
CA ILE A 33 -27.44 -4.97 22.93
C ILE A 33 -28.58 -3.97 23.10
N PHE A 34 -28.48 -2.79 22.49
CA PHE A 34 -29.38 -1.66 22.74
C PHE A 34 -30.41 -1.39 21.62
N SER A 35 -30.27 -1.99 20.44
CA SER A 35 -31.13 -1.73 19.28
C SER A 35 -31.74 -3.01 18.70
N SER A 36 -33.01 -2.92 18.29
CA SER A 36 -33.69 -4.00 17.54
C SER A 36 -33.51 -3.87 16.03
N GLN A 37 -32.85 -2.81 15.55
CA GLN A 37 -32.64 -2.56 14.11
C GLN A 37 -31.49 -3.42 13.56
N LYS A 38 -31.84 -4.64 13.12
CA LYS A 38 -30.91 -5.63 12.56
C LYS A 38 -30.04 -5.08 11.43
N PHE A 39 -30.59 -4.24 10.55
CA PHE A 39 -29.86 -3.63 9.45
C PHE A 39 -28.66 -2.79 9.92
N MET A 40 -28.85 -1.99 10.98
CA MET A 40 -27.81 -1.13 11.54
C MET A 40 -26.71 -1.97 12.19
N ILE A 41 -27.08 -3.04 12.91
CA ILE A 41 -26.15 -3.99 13.52
C ILE A 41 -25.29 -4.66 12.45
N TYR A 42 -25.91 -5.23 11.41
CA TYR A 42 -25.17 -5.89 10.33
C TYR A 42 -24.27 -4.93 9.54
N SER A 43 -24.70 -3.68 9.36
CA SER A 43 -23.91 -2.66 8.68
C SER A 43 -22.64 -2.31 9.46
N TYR A 44 -22.75 -2.05 10.77
CA TYR A 44 -21.60 -1.70 11.59
C TYR A 44 -20.65 -2.88 11.81
N SER A 45 -21.18 -4.07 12.06
CA SER A 45 -20.36 -5.29 12.14
C SER A 45 -19.66 -5.59 10.81
N GLY A 46 -20.36 -5.45 9.68
CA GLY A 46 -19.78 -5.63 8.35
C GLY A 46 -18.66 -4.64 8.05
N LEU A 47 -18.83 -3.36 8.38
CA LEU A 47 -17.78 -2.34 8.24
C LEU A 47 -16.57 -2.67 9.10
N GLY A 48 -16.80 -3.04 10.36
CA GLY A 48 -15.71 -3.39 11.29
C GLY A 48 -14.88 -4.58 10.80
N ILE A 49 -15.55 -5.63 10.31
CA ILE A 49 -14.89 -6.79 9.69
C ILE A 49 -14.09 -6.35 8.45
N LEU A 50 -14.66 -5.52 7.57
CA LEU A 50 -13.98 -5.06 6.36
C LEU A 50 -12.67 -4.31 6.70
N TYR A 51 -12.71 -3.39 7.67
CA TYR A 51 -11.52 -2.67 8.13
C TYR A 51 -10.46 -3.58 8.76
N LEU A 52 -10.89 -4.59 9.55
CA LEU A 52 -9.97 -5.59 10.10
C LEU A 52 -9.35 -6.47 9.01
N CYS A 53 -10.15 -6.94 8.05
CA CYS A 53 -9.63 -7.68 6.89
C CYS A 53 -8.60 -6.85 6.12
N GLY A 54 -8.87 -5.57 5.89
CA GLY A 54 -7.91 -4.63 5.30
C GLY A 54 -6.62 -4.51 6.11
N TYR A 55 -6.72 -4.41 7.45
CA TYR A 55 -5.56 -4.42 8.34
C TYR A 55 -4.72 -5.69 8.21
N PHE A 56 -5.34 -6.88 8.30
CA PHE A 56 -4.62 -8.15 8.19
C PHE A 56 -3.99 -8.32 6.82
N PHE A 57 -4.69 -7.93 5.74
CA PHE A 57 -4.16 -7.96 4.39
C PHE A 57 -2.95 -7.02 4.25
N GLU A 58 -3.05 -5.76 4.66
CA GLU A 58 -1.92 -4.80 4.61
C GLU A 58 -0.75 -5.17 5.56
N ASN A 59 -1.03 -5.90 6.63
CA ASN A 59 0.00 -6.39 7.57
C ASN A 59 0.75 -7.61 7.02
N TYR A 60 0.04 -8.50 6.33
CA TYR A 60 0.60 -9.73 5.77
C TYR A 60 1.28 -9.48 4.42
N TYR A 61 0.63 -8.72 3.53
CA TYR A 61 1.15 -8.39 2.21
C TYR A 61 2.02 -7.13 2.25
N GLN A 62 3.24 -7.25 1.72
CA GLN A 62 4.20 -6.16 1.63
C GLN A 62 3.79 -5.23 0.49
N TYR A 63 3.92 -3.92 0.67
CA TYR A 63 3.47 -2.95 -0.33
C TYR A 63 4.23 -3.07 -1.65
N ILE A 64 5.56 -3.17 -1.57
CA ILE A 64 6.43 -3.35 -2.73
C ILE A 64 7.42 -4.49 -2.42
N SER A 65 7.58 -5.39 -3.37
CA SER A 65 8.67 -6.37 -3.37
C SER A 65 9.48 -6.22 -4.66
N ILE A 66 10.80 -6.18 -4.52
CA ILE A 66 11.74 -6.19 -5.64
C ILE A 66 12.38 -7.57 -5.69
N GLU A 67 12.11 -8.32 -6.75
CA GLU A 67 12.63 -9.67 -6.98
C GLU A 67 13.24 -9.76 -8.38
N ASN A 68 14.54 -10.06 -8.47
CA ASN A 68 15.26 -10.22 -9.75
C ASN A 68 15.00 -9.07 -10.74
N ASP A 69 15.19 -7.83 -10.30
CA ASP A 69 14.95 -6.60 -11.06
C ASP A 69 13.48 -6.33 -11.46
N ILE A 70 12.54 -7.11 -10.94
CA ILE A 70 11.10 -6.88 -11.10
C ILE A 70 10.57 -6.20 -9.85
N LEU A 71 10.06 -4.98 -10.01
CA LEU A 71 9.32 -4.28 -8.98
C LEU A 71 7.85 -4.71 -9.05
N ILE A 72 7.40 -5.34 -7.97
CA ILE A 72 6.03 -5.84 -7.80
C ILE A 72 5.36 -4.98 -6.74
N LEU A 73 4.30 -4.29 -7.14
CA LEU A 73 3.44 -3.51 -6.27
C LEU A 73 2.23 -4.38 -5.91
N HIS A 74 2.18 -4.84 -4.67
CA HIS A 74 1.04 -5.61 -4.17
C HIS A 74 -0.06 -4.64 -3.76
N LYS A 75 -1.06 -4.53 -4.64
CA LYS A 75 -2.32 -3.84 -4.42
C LYS A 75 -3.45 -4.82 -4.74
N LEU A 76 -4.70 -4.39 -4.64
CA LEU A 76 -5.87 -5.19 -5.02
C LEU A 76 -5.69 -5.91 -6.38
N LYS A 77 -5.03 -5.23 -7.33
CA LYS A 77 -4.48 -5.82 -8.56
C LYS A 77 -2.97 -5.63 -8.56
N SER A 78 -2.22 -6.72 -8.38
CA SER A 78 -0.76 -6.68 -8.39
C SER A 78 -0.25 -6.15 -9.73
N LYS A 79 0.57 -5.11 -9.68
CA LYS A 79 1.25 -4.55 -10.86
C LYS A 79 2.73 -4.90 -10.80
N LYS A 80 3.29 -5.26 -11.95
CA LYS A 80 4.71 -5.62 -12.08
C LYS A 80 5.34 -4.75 -13.15
N ILE A 81 6.56 -4.29 -12.92
CA ILE A 81 7.37 -3.55 -13.89
C ILE A 81 8.84 -3.99 -13.70
N LYS A 82 9.59 -4.20 -14.78
CA LYS A 82 11.03 -4.41 -14.67
C LYS A 82 11.71 -3.06 -14.50
N LEU A 83 12.72 -2.99 -13.65
CA LEU A 83 13.49 -1.76 -13.43
C LEU A 83 14.12 -1.24 -14.73
N GLN A 84 14.57 -2.15 -15.60
CA GLN A 84 15.18 -1.84 -16.90
C GLN A 84 14.17 -1.29 -17.93
N ASP A 85 12.88 -1.60 -17.77
CA ASP A 85 11.82 -1.15 -18.68
C ASP A 85 11.29 0.25 -18.30
N ILE A 86 11.74 0.81 -17.17
CA ILE A 86 11.34 2.13 -16.72
C ILE A 86 12.02 3.18 -17.60
N GLN A 87 11.21 3.91 -18.37
CA GLN A 87 11.68 4.99 -19.23
C GLN A 87 11.59 6.35 -18.54
N GLN A 88 10.57 6.55 -17.69
CA GLN A 88 10.33 7.83 -17.02
C GLN A 88 9.86 7.64 -15.58
N ILE A 89 10.37 8.50 -14.69
CA ILE A 89 9.91 8.66 -13.32
C ILE A 89 9.32 10.06 -13.19
N LYS A 90 8.03 10.16 -12.83
CA LYS A 90 7.32 11.43 -12.65
C LYS A 90 6.79 11.54 -11.22
N ASN A 91 6.93 12.71 -10.62
CA ASN A 91 6.31 13.02 -9.33
C ASN A 91 5.07 13.89 -9.58
N ILE A 92 3.88 13.35 -9.35
CA ILE A 92 2.61 14.06 -9.58
C ILE A 92 1.79 14.04 -8.30
N LYS A 93 1.46 15.22 -7.76
CA LYS A 93 0.63 15.38 -6.55
C LYS A 93 1.11 14.55 -5.35
N GLY A 94 2.43 14.44 -5.17
CA GLY A 94 3.03 13.63 -4.10
C GLY A 94 3.13 12.13 -4.41
N ASP A 95 2.57 11.63 -5.52
CA ASP A 95 2.73 10.25 -5.96
C ASP A 95 3.91 10.10 -6.94
N ILE A 96 4.66 9.01 -6.82
CA ILE A 96 5.73 8.62 -7.75
C ILE A 96 5.12 7.72 -8.83
N ILE A 97 5.24 8.10 -10.09
CA ILE A 97 4.73 7.36 -11.24
C ILE A 97 5.92 6.86 -12.06
N LEU A 98 6.04 5.54 -12.18
CA LEU A 98 6.97 4.86 -13.06
C LEU A 98 6.24 4.50 -14.35
N GLU A 99 6.72 5.03 -15.48
CA GLU A 99 6.19 4.73 -16.81
C GLU A 99 7.19 3.89 -17.60
N SER A 100 6.69 2.79 -18.16
CA SER A 100 7.31 1.99 -19.22
C SER A 100 6.48 2.14 -20.49
N GLU A 101 6.97 1.61 -21.62
CA GLU A 101 6.24 1.65 -22.90
C GLU A 101 4.82 1.09 -22.81
N THR A 102 4.61 0.07 -21.97
CA THR A 102 3.37 -0.69 -21.91
C THR A 102 2.63 -0.57 -20.58
N HIS A 103 3.31 -0.13 -19.51
CA HIS A 103 2.75 -0.14 -18.16
C HIS A 103 3.04 1.14 -17.38
N LYS A 104 2.03 1.57 -16.60
CA LYS A 104 2.14 2.65 -15.61
C LYS A 104 1.99 2.11 -14.19
N LEU A 105 2.98 2.35 -13.36
CA LEU A 105 3.01 1.95 -11.96
C LEU A 105 3.04 3.19 -11.06
N LYS A 106 1.99 3.34 -10.25
CA LYS A 106 1.81 4.47 -9.34
C LYS A 106 2.11 4.05 -7.90
N ILE A 107 3.17 4.60 -7.34
CA ILE A 107 3.62 4.42 -5.97
C ILE A 107 3.19 5.64 -5.16
N ASN A 108 2.33 5.44 -4.17
CA ASN A 108 2.04 6.46 -3.19
C ASN A 108 3.06 6.34 -2.04
N PRO A 109 3.91 7.37 -1.81
CA PRO A 109 4.94 7.36 -0.78
C PRO A 109 4.39 7.52 0.65
N ASP A 110 3.20 8.09 0.84
CA ASP A 110 2.56 8.20 2.17
C ASP A 110 2.20 6.84 2.76
N LEU A 111 2.11 5.83 1.89
CA LEU A 111 1.88 4.44 2.28
C LEU A 111 3.17 3.72 2.67
N ILE A 112 4.34 4.34 2.48
CA ILE A 112 5.67 3.77 2.75
C ILE A 112 6.30 4.50 3.95
N LYS A 113 7.06 3.77 4.77
CA LYS A 113 7.89 4.41 5.81
C LYS A 113 8.96 5.29 5.14
N GLU A 114 9.24 6.44 5.73
CA GLU A 114 10.22 7.39 5.20
C GLU A 114 11.61 6.75 4.93
N GLU A 115 12.09 5.88 5.83
CA GLU A 115 13.34 5.13 5.66
C GLU A 115 13.31 4.22 4.42
N SER A 116 12.24 3.43 4.26
CA SER A 116 12.07 2.53 3.11
C SER A 116 11.80 3.29 1.82
N LEU A 117 11.22 4.50 1.91
CA LEU A 117 11.05 5.39 0.77
C LEU A 117 12.40 5.93 0.28
N LYS A 118 13.29 6.31 1.20
CA LYS A 118 14.66 6.72 0.88
C LYS A 118 15.40 5.59 0.17
N GLU A 119 15.31 4.38 0.71
CA GLU A 119 15.92 3.19 0.10
C GLU A 119 15.37 2.88 -1.30
N LEU A 120 14.05 3.01 -1.50
CA LEU A 120 13.42 2.87 -2.81
C LEU A 120 13.90 3.92 -3.80
N LYS A 121 13.99 5.19 -3.39
CA LYS A 121 14.45 6.28 -4.26
C LYS A 121 15.90 6.07 -4.68
N SER A 122 16.77 5.73 -3.74
CA SER A 122 18.18 5.42 -4.04
C SER A 122 18.32 4.26 -5.04
N LEU A 123 17.52 3.20 -4.89
CA LEU A 123 17.52 2.08 -5.83
C LEU A 123 17.02 2.46 -7.22
N LEU A 124 16.00 3.32 -7.30
CA LEU A 124 15.50 3.82 -8.58
C LEU A 124 16.56 4.68 -9.26
N GLU A 125 17.19 5.62 -8.55
CA GLU A 125 18.25 6.48 -9.06
C GLU A 125 19.49 5.69 -9.54
N GLU A 126 19.89 4.65 -8.81
CA GLU A 126 21.03 3.79 -9.19
C GLU A 126 20.76 2.99 -10.47
N ASN A 127 19.51 2.55 -10.69
CA ASN A 127 19.15 1.66 -11.80
C ASN A 127 18.54 2.37 -13.01
N THR A 128 18.12 3.64 -12.88
CA THR A 128 17.73 4.46 -14.01
C THR A 128 18.94 5.23 -14.54
N LYS A 129 19.26 5.10 -15.83
CA LYS A 129 20.26 5.95 -16.49
C LYS A 129 19.90 7.43 -16.27
N PRO A 130 20.89 8.32 -16.04
CA PRO A 130 20.66 9.66 -15.54
C PRO A 130 19.99 10.50 -16.62
N SER A 131 18.67 10.63 -16.53
CA SER A 131 17.95 11.67 -17.23
C SER A 131 16.85 12.22 -16.33
N THR A 132 17.27 12.95 -15.29
CA THR A 132 17.10 14.41 -15.21
C THR A 132 17.36 14.81 -13.76
N SER A 133 18.35 15.69 -13.59
CA SER A 133 18.67 16.44 -12.38
C SER A 133 17.41 16.99 -11.69
N ILE A 134 17.34 16.76 -10.38
CA ILE A 134 16.53 17.57 -9.45
C ILE A 134 17.08 19.00 -9.43
#